data_AF-A0A2W5K8R2-F1
#
_entry.id   AF-A0A2W5K8R2-F1
#
_cell.length_a   1.000
_cell.length_b   1.000
_cell.length_c   1.000
_cell.angle_alpha   90.00
_cell.angle_beta   90.00
_cell.angle_gamma   90.00
#
_symmetry.space_group_name_H-M   'P 1'
#
loop_
_entity.id
_entity.type
_entity.pdbx_description
1 polymer ?
#
loop_
_entity_poly.entity_id
_entity_poly.type
_entity_poly.pdbx_seq_one_letter_code
_entity_poly.pdbx_strand_id
1 'polypeptide(L)'
;MTAPPAAPAARGRRLGAVIAVAAATILMAAAVAVWPWAKGYALYHGYLSMPATIAGTGVALPASASRCVNCHEGSGGGRIGIAPLDGSTLAIGRRRSGGAMTVYDRESFCRMLRDGVDPSLVTVSRVMPRFALSDADCDALWRWTSGR
;
A
#
# COMPACT_ATOMS: atom_id res chain seq x y z
N MET A 1 11.64 -71.89 10.71
CA MET A 1 12.15 -70.60 10.22
C MET A 1 10.99 -69.85 9.59
N THR A 2 10.42 -68.87 10.31
CA THR A 2 9.34 -68.02 9.80
C THR A 2 9.80 -66.57 9.88
N ALA A 3 9.91 -65.90 8.73
CA ALA A 3 10.27 -64.50 8.64
C ALA A 3 9.12 -63.59 9.13
N PRO A 4 9.40 -62.45 9.80
CA PRO A 4 8.36 -61.50 10.18
C PRO A 4 7.87 -60.68 8.97
N PRO A 5 6.59 -60.23 8.98
CA PRO A 5 5.99 -59.47 7.89
C PRO A 5 6.56 -58.04 7.76
N ALA A 6 6.59 -57.55 6.52
CA ALA A 6 7.10 -56.23 6.14
C ALA A 6 6.27 -55.07 6.72
N ALA A 7 6.96 -54.01 7.18
CA ALA A 7 6.37 -52.85 7.84
C ALA A 7 5.50 -51.97 6.91
N PRO A 8 4.25 -51.63 7.29
CA PRO A 8 3.43 -50.70 6.54
C PRO A 8 3.62 -49.26 7.07
N ALA A 9 4.74 -48.60 6.74
CA ALA A 9 5.01 -47.23 7.22
C ALA A 9 5.25 -46.17 6.12
N ALA A 10 5.51 -46.59 4.88
CA ALA A 10 5.94 -45.66 3.83
C ALA A 10 4.79 -44.84 3.19
N ARG A 11 3.57 -45.38 3.18
CA ARG A 11 2.41 -44.75 2.49
C ARG A 11 1.81 -43.59 3.28
N GLY A 12 1.71 -43.69 4.61
CA GLY A 12 1.22 -42.61 5.47
C GLY A 12 2.17 -41.40 5.53
N ARG A 13 3.48 -41.65 5.48
CA ARG A 13 4.52 -40.60 5.52
C ARG A 13 4.56 -39.73 4.25
N ARG A 14 4.28 -40.34 3.08
CA ARG A 14 4.20 -39.63 1.79
C ARG A 14 2.94 -38.77 1.70
N LEU A 15 1.80 -39.25 2.20
CA LEU A 15 0.55 -38.48 2.22
C LEU A 15 0.66 -37.26 3.16
N GLY A 16 1.27 -37.44 4.34
CA GLY A 16 1.53 -36.34 5.27
C GLY A 16 2.47 -35.27 4.70
N ALA A 17 3.51 -35.68 3.96
CA ALA A 17 4.42 -34.75 3.30
C ALA A 17 3.74 -33.94 2.18
N VAL A 18 2.89 -34.57 1.37
CA VAL A 18 2.14 -33.87 0.30
C VAL A 18 1.15 -32.88 0.88
N ILE A 19 0.42 -33.25 1.95
CA ILE A 19 -0.52 -32.35 2.63
C ILE A 19 0.22 -31.16 3.25
N ALA A 20 1.36 -31.40 3.91
CA ALA A 20 2.16 -30.33 4.50
C ALA A 20 2.69 -29.33 3.45
N VAL A 21 3.17 -29.83 2.30
CA VAL A 21 3.62 -28.98 1.19
C VAL A 21 2.47 -28.18 0.59
N ALA A 22 1.32 -28.81 0.34
CA ALA A 22 0.13 -28.11 -0.18
C ALA A 22 -0.40 -27.04 0.79
N ALA A 23 -0.39 -27.31 2.10
CA ALA A 23 -0.77 -26.33 3.10
C ALA A 23 0.21 -25.13 3.13
N ALA A 24 1.52 -25.39 3.06
CA ALA A 24 2.53 -24.35 3.05
C ALA A 24 2.45 -23.45 1.81
N THR A 25 2.16 -24.00 0.62
CA THR A 25 2.00 -23.20 -0.60
C THR A 25 0.76 -22.31 -0.56
N ILE A 26 -0.36 -22.80 -0.03
CA ILE A 26 -1.58 -22.00 0.14
C ILE A 26 -1.35 -20.83 1.11
N LEU A 27 -0.68 -21.08 2.25
CA LEU A 27 -0.36 -20.05 3.23
C LEU A 27 0.55 -18.96 2.65
N MET A 28 1.57 -19.36 1.87
CA MET A 28 2.46 -18.42 1.20
C MET A 28 1.72 -17.57 0.16
N ALA A 29 0.84 -18.18 -0.65
CA ALA A 29 0.05 -17.44 -1.62
C ALA A 29 -0.88 -16.40 -0.96
N ALA A 30 -1.54 -16.78 0.13
CA ALA A 30 -2.39 -15.87 0.90
C ALA A 30 -1.57 -14.71 1.51
N ALA A 31 -0.38 -15.01 2.08
CA ALA A 31 0.50 -13.98 2.63
C ALA A 31 0.93 -12.97 1.57
N VAL A 32 1.31 -13.43 0.37
CA VAL A 32 1.69 -12.55 -0.75
C VAL A 32 0.53 -11.65 -1.19
N ALA A 33 -0.71 -12.12 -1.15
CA ALA A 33 -1.88 -11.33 -1.53
C ALA A 33 -2.24 -10.25 -0.48
N VAL A 34 -2.12 -10.57 0.81
CA VAL A 34 -2.52 -9.66 1.91
C VAL A 34 -1.41 -8.67 2.27
N TRP A 35 -0.15 -9.05 2.09
CA TRP A 35 0.99 -8.25 2.52
C TRP A 35 1.02 -6.83 1.93
N PRO A 36 0.78 -6.60 0.63
CA PRO A 36 0.76 -5.25 0.07
C PRO A 36 -0.30 -4.33 0.72
N TRP A 37 -1.48 -4.87 1.02
CA TRP A 37 -2.56 -4.12 1.69
C TRP A 37 -2.19 -3.77 3.13
N ALA A 38 -1.69 -4.74 3.88
CA ALA A 38 -1.24 -4.53 5.26
C ALA A 38 -0.08 -3.52 5.32
N LYS A 39 0.85 -3.61 4.37
CA LYS A 39 1.97 -2.67 4.25
C LYS A 39 1.46 -1.27 3.89
N GLY A 40 0.53 -1.14 2.95
CA GLY A 40 -0.10 0.13 2.58
C GLY A 40 -0.81 0.80 3.76
N TYR A 41 -1.60 0.02 4.52
CA TYR A 41 -2.20 0.46 5.77
C TYR A 41 -1.14 0.97 6.77
N ALA A 42 -0.06 0.21 6.94
CA ALA A 42 1.00 0.54 7.87
C ALA A 42 1.76 1.81 7.49
N LEU A 43 2.01 2.03 6.20
CA LEU A 43 2.59 3.27 5.67
C LEU A 43 1.62 4.44 5.86
N TYR A 44 0.35 4.30 5.46
CA TYR A 44 -0.67 5.36 5.55
C TYR A 44 -0.85 5.91 6.98
N HIS A 45 -0.86 5.02 7.97
CA HIS A 45 -1.00 5.36 9.39
C HIS A 45 0.32 5.69 10.08
N GLY A 46 1.46 5.49 9.41
CA GLY A 46 2.79 5.77 9.95
C GLY A 46 3.31 4.75 10.98
N TYR A 47 2.83 3.50 10.92
CA TYR A 47 3.45 2.36 11.61
C TYR A 47 4.77 1.95 10.94
N LEU A 48 4.88 2.16 9.63
CA LEU A 48 6.14 2.10 8.90
C LEU A 48 6.59 3.51 8.54
N SER A 49 7.88 3.79 8.73
CA SER A 49 8.44 5.11 8.46
C SER A 49 8.52 5.36 6.95
N MET A 50 8.12 6.57 6.55
CA MET A 50 8.31 7.09 5.20
C MET A 50 9.07 8.41 5.30
N PRO A 51 10.34 8.45 4.88
CA PRO A 51 11.09 9.69 4.84
C PRO A 51 10.40 10.68 3.90
N ALA A 52 10.23 11.91 4.36
CA ALA A 52 9.58 12.95 3.59
C ALA A 52 10.16 14.34 3.91
N THR A 53 9.97 15.28 3.00
CA THR A 53 10.35 16.69 3.19
C THR A 53 9.20 17.62 2.83
N ILE A 54 9.22 18.85 3.35
CA ILE A 54 8.31 19.91 2.88
C ILE A 54 8.91 20.58 1.65
N ALA A 55 8.09 20.71 0.61
CA ALA A 55 8.50 21.31 -0.66
C ALA A 55 9.09 22.71 -0.44
N GLY A 56 10.31 22.92 -0.96
CA GLY A 56 11.03 24.19 -0.86
C GLY A 56 11.83 24.40 0.44
N THR A 57 11.75 23.48 1.41
CA THR A 57 12.56 23.57 2.64
C THR A 57 13.76 22.63 2.63
N GLY A 58 13.64 21.47 1.98
CA GLY A 58 14.64 20.40 2.04
C GLY A 58 14.79 19.74 3.42
N VAL A 59 14.03 20.20 4.43
CA VAL A 59 14.10 19.70 5.80
C VAL A 59 13.35 18.37 5.89
N ALA A 60 14.04 17.35 6.42
CA ALA A 60 13.43 16.05 6.70
C ALA A 60 12.38 16.18 7.81
N LEU A 61 11.21 15.59 7.56
CA LEU A 61 10.14 15.52 8.54
C LEU A 61 10.38 14.37 9.53
N PRO A 62 10.02 14.54 10.81
CA PRO A 62 9.95 13.40 11.73
C PRO A 62 8.86 12.43 11.27
N ALA A 63 9.04 11.14 11.58
CA ALA A 63 8.10 10.08 11.17
C ALA A 63 6.65 10.29 11.66
N SER A 64 6.46 11.04 12.75
CA SER A 64 5.12 11.41 13.23
C SER A 64 4.42 12.45 12.35
N ALA A 65 5.17 13.29 11.63
CA ALA A 65 4.63 14.36 10.79
C ALA A 65 4.40 13.93 9.34
N SER A 66 5.07 12.87 8.86
CA SER A 66 4.94 12.38 7.47
C SER A 66 3.76 11.43 7.23
N ARG A 67 2.84 11.26 8.19
CA ARG A 67 1.75 10.28 8.07
C ARG A 67 0.59 10.81 7.23
N CYS A 68 0.09 10.02 6.28
CA CYS A 68 -1.05 10.39 5.43
C CYS A 68 -2.30 10.69 6.26
N VAL A 69 -2.52 9.85 7.28
CA VAL A 69 -3.66 9.91 8.20
C VAL A 69 -3.81 11.27 8.91
N ASN A 70 -2.71 12.00 9.12
CA ASN A 70 -2.75 13.30 9.79
C ASN A 70 -3.62 14.34 9.05
N CYS A 71 -3.78 14.17 7.72
CA CYS A 71 -4.45 15.13 6.84
C CYS A 71 -5.63 14.50 6.07
N HIS A 72 -5.49 13.25 5.64
CA HIS A 72 -6.46 12.58 4.78
C HIS A 72 -7.51 11.76 5.53
N GLU A 73 -7.36 11.59 6.84
CA GLU A 73 -8.40 11.03 7.71
C GLU A 73 -9.09 12.15 8.51
N GLY A 74 -10.42 12.21 8.47
CA GLY A 74 -11.23 13.25 9.11
C GLY A 74 -12.71 13.05 8.84
N SER A 75 -13.58 13.76 9.58
CA SER A 75 -15.05 13.60 9.55
C SER A 75 -15.60 13.79 8.13
N GLY A 76 -15.95 12.68 7.46
CA GLY A 76 -16.42 12.68 6.06
C GLY A 76 -15.36 12.36 5.01
N GLY A 77 -14.21 11.79 5.42
CA GLY A 77 -13.14 11.36 4.52
C GLY A 77 -11.99 12.37 4.41
N GLY A 78 -11.69 13.17 5.41
CA GLY A 78 -10.52 14.08 5.35
C GLY A 78 -10.72 15.34 6.18
N ARG A 79 -9.66 16.13 6.33
CA ARG A 79 -9.78 17.45 6.97
C ARG A 79 -10.46 18.43 6.03
N ILE A 80 -11.15 19.44 6.57
CA ILE A 80 -11.81 20.49 5.77
C ILE A 80 -10.82 21.09 4.75
N GLY A 81 -11.16 21.04 3.46
CA GLY A 81 -10.31 21.51 2.36
C GLY A 81 -9.26 20.52 1.87
N ILE A 82 -9.13 19.35 2.49
CA ILE A 82 -8.26 18.25 2.06
C ILE A 82 -9.15 17.08 1.63
N ALA A 83 -8.93 16.56 0.42
CA ALA A 83 -9.71 15.45 -0.08
C ALA A 83 -9.33 14.13 0.63
N PRO A 84 -10.28 13.19 0.75
CA PRO A 84 -9.96 11.80 1.09
C PRO A 84 -8.89 11.24 0.19
N LEU A 85 -8.13 10.29 0.70
CA LEU A 85 -7.24 9.46 -0.11
C LEU A 85 -7.84 8.06 -0.22
N ASP A 86 -8.99 7.98 -0.91
CA ASP A 86 -9.72 6.74 -1.13
C ASP A 86 -10.04 6.55 -2.63
N GLY A 87 -10.60 5.39 -2.99
CA GLY A 87 -10.95 5.09 -4.37
C GLY A 87 -11.94 6.08 -5.00
N SER A 88 -12.78 6.75 -4.20
CA SER A 88 -13.75 7.72 -4.73
C SER A 88 -13.08 9.02 -5.18
N THR A 89 -12.00 9.45 -4.53
CA THR A 89 -11.28 10.66 -4.92
C THR A 89 -10.18 10.40 -5.94
N LEU A 90 -9.53 9.23 -5.87
CA LEU A 90 -8.45 8.86 -6.77
C LEU A 90 -8.97 8.39 -8.13
N ALA A 91 -10.03 7.57 -8.15
CA ALA A 91 -10.48 6.91 -9.38
C ALA A 91 -11.68 7.58 -10.06
N ILE A 92 -12.55 8.29 -9.32
CA ILE A 92 -13.76 8.90 -9.91
C ILE A 92 -13.48 10.33 -10.43
N GLY A 93 -12.30 10.87 -10.12
CA GLY A 93 -11.84 12.16 -10.57
C GLY A 93 -12.58 13.30 -9.87
N ARG A 94 -11.84 14.21 -9.24
CA ARG A 94 -12.40 15.44 -8.70
C ARG A 94 -12.23 16.55 -9.72
N ARG A 95 -13.34 17.18 -10.11
CA ARG A 95 -13.30 18.45 -10.84
C ARG A 95 -12.80 19.51 -9.86
N ARG A 96 -11.57 19.98 -10.00
CA ARG A 96 -11.17 21.26 -9.41
C ARG A 96 -12.05 22.35 -10.03
N SER A 97 -12.49 23.35 -9.26
CA SER A 97 -13.34 24.43 -9.76
C SER A 97 -12.75 25.02 -11.05
N GLY A 98 -13.37 24.72 -12.20
CA GLY A 98 -12.93 25.18 -13.53
C GLY A 98 -11.85 24.36 -14.25
N GLY A 99 -11.39 23.21 -13.73
CA GLY A 99 -10.33 22.41 -14.36
C GLY A 99 -10.74 21.00 -14.82
N ALA A 100 -9.83 20.36 -15.57
CA ALA A 100 -9.99 18.99 -16.05
C ALA A 100 -10.11 17.97 -14.90
N MET A 101 -10.84 16.88 -15.15
CA MET A 101 -10.97 15.77 -14.21
C MET A 101 -9.61 15.11 -14.01
N THR A 102 -9.14 15.04 -12.76
CA THR A 102 -7.87 14.37 -12.44
C THR A 102 -8.18 12.94 -12.01
N VAL A 103 -7.99 11.98 -12.92
CA VAL A 103 -8.04 10.55 -12.60
C VAL A 103 -6.63 10.06 -12.36
N TYR A 104 -6.40 9.42 -11.21
CA TYR A 104 -5.12 8.83 -10.88
C TYR A 104 -5.07 7.39 -11.38
N ASP A 105 -3.94 7.04 -11.99
CA ASP A 105 -3.42 5.68 -12.04
C ASP A 105 -2.28 5.53 -11.02
N ARG A 106 -1.74 4.32 -10.92
CA ARG A 106 -0.64 4.01 -10.01
C ARG A 106 0.58 4.90 -10.27
N GLU A 107 0.97 5.04 -11.53
CA GLU A 107 2.18 5.75 -11.94
C GLU A 107 2.10 7.24 -11.61
N SER A 108 0.98 7.89 -11.93
CA SER A 108 0.72 9.29 -11.63
C SER A 108 0.53 9.56 -10.15
N PHE A 109 -0.07 8.62 -9.40
CA PHE A 109 -0.11 8.67 -7.94
C PHE A 109 1.29 8.64 -7.32
N CYS A 110 2.15 7.71 -7.77
CA CYS A 110 3.52 7.63 -7.29
C CYS A 110 4.34 8.90 -7.62
N ARG A 111 4.14 9.45 -8.82
CA ARG A 111 4.75 10.72 -9.22
C ARG A 111 4.29 11.87 -8.33
N MET A 112 2.98 11.97 -8.07
CA MET A 112 2.42 13.00 -7.19
C MET A 112 3.00 12.92 -5.77
N LEU A 113 3.19 11.72 -5.21
CA LEU A 113 3.79 11.56 -3.88
C LEU A 113 5.26 11.98 -3.82
N ARG A 114 6.03 11.71 -4.88
CA ARG A 114 7.47 12.03 -4.93
C ARG A 114 7.72 13.49 -5.29
N ASP A 115 7.07 13.95 -6.36
CA ASP A 115 7.39 15.22 -7.01
C ASP A 115 6.37 16.32 -6.69
N GLY A 116 5.17 15.91 -6.25
CA GLY A 116 4.09 16.86 -5.96
C GLY A 116 3.32 17.32 -7.17
N VAL A 117 3.37 16.58 -8.27
CA VAL A 117 2.69 16.95 -9.52
C VAL A 117 1.58 15.94 -9.79
N ASP A 118 0.36 16.43 -9.92
CA ASP A 118 -0.81 15.62 -10.21
C ASP A 118 -0.86 15.17 -11.69
N PRO A 119 -1.76 14.23 -12.08
CA PRO A 119 -1.92 13.80 -13.48
C PRO A 119 -2.24 14.93 -14.46
N SER A 120 -2.75 16.07 -13.97
CA SER A 120 -3.04 17.25 -14.77
C SER A 120 -1.89 18.27 -14.79
N LEU A 121 -0.70 17.88 -14.34
CA LEU A 121 0.50 18.72 -14.25
C LEU A 121 0.37 19.91 -13.31
N VAL A 122 -0.55 19.84 -12.35
CA VAL A 122 -0.71 20.85 -11.31
C VAL A 122 0.11 20.47 -10.09
N THR A 123 0.87 21.43 -9.56
CA THR A 123 1.60 21.25 -8.31
C THR A 123 0.63 21.22 -7.12
N VAL A 124 0.64 20.14 -6.36
CA VAL A 124 -0.16 20.01 -5.13
C VAL A 124 0.39 20.91 -4.04
N SER A 125 -0.44 21.19 -3.01
CA SER A 125 -0.08 22.05 -1.88
C SER A 125 1.33 21.76 -1.34
N ARG A 126 2.10 22.83 -1.05
CA ARG A 126 3.43 22.72 -0.43
C ARG A 126 3.39 22.09 0.96
N VAL A 127 2.23 22.13 1.63
CA VAL A 127 2.02 21.49 2.94
C VAL A 127 2.00 19.96 2.82
N MET A 128 1.60 19.42 1.66
CA MET A 128 1.67 17.98 1.42
C MET A 128 3.13 17.57 1.26
N PRO A 129 3.64 16.61 2.07
CA PRO A 129 5.04 16.20 2.00
C PRO A 129 5.44 15.59 0.64
N ARG A 130 6.74 15.67 0.33
CA ARG A 130 7.39 14.94 -0.76
C ARG A 130 8.09 13.72 -0.20
N PHE A 131 7.72 12.55 -0.67
CA PHE A 131 8.13 11.29 -0.06
C PHE A 131 9.26 10.60 -0.84
N ALA A 132 10.25 10.09 -0.12
CA ALA A 132 11.26 9.19 -0.67
C ALA A 132 10.73 7.74 -0.65
N LEU A 133 9.92 7.39 -1.65
CA LEU A 133 9.28 6.06 -1.72
C LEU A 133 9.99 5.14 -2.70
N SER A 134 10.22 3.90 -2.27
CA SER A 134 10.48 2.80 -3.21
C SER A 134 9.22 2.49 -4.04
N ASP A 135 9.38 1.85 -5.20
CA ASP A 135 8.22 1.46 -6.02
C ASP A 135 7.31 0.45 -5.31
N ALA A 136 7.88 -0.40 -4.46
CA ALA A 136 7.12 -1.37 -3.66
C ALA A 136 6.31 -0.70 -2.55
N ASP A 137 6.84 0.35 -1.92
CA ASP A 137 6.09 1.12 -0.91
C ASP A 137 4.97 1.93 -1.56
N CYS A 138 5.25 2.54 -2.72
CA CYS A 138 4.21 3.25 -3.46
C CYS A 138 3.10 2.31 -3.95
N ASP A 139 3.44 1.12 -4.45
CA ASP A 139 2.44 0.12 -4.85
C ASP A 139 1.54 -0.30 -3.69
N ALA A 140 2.13 -0.53 -2.52
CA ALA A 140 1.39 -0.87 -1.30
C ALA A 140 0.42 0.26 -0.90
N LEU A 141 0.87 1.51 -0.93
CA LEU A 141 0.01 2.67 -0.69
C LEU A 141 -1.11 2.79 -1.70
N TRP A 142 -0.80 2.67 -3.00
CA TRP A 142 -1.80 2.73 -4.08
C TRP A 142 -2.91 1.71 -3.87
N ARG A 143 -2.57 0.45 -3.56
CA ARG A 143 -3.55 -0.61 -3.29
C ARG A 143 -4.46 -0.25 -2.13
N TRP A 144 -3.86 0.16 -1.01
CA TRP A 144 -4.59 0.55 0.19
C TRP A 144 -5.55 1.72 -0.08
N THR A 145 -5.10 2.79 -0.75
CA THR A 145 -5.90 4.00 -0.94
C THR A 145 -6.89 3.87 -2.08
N SER A 146 -6.53 3.23 -3.19
CA SER A 146 -7.44 3.11 -4.34
C SER A 146 -8.44 1.97 -4.20
N GLY A 147 -8.16 1.01 -3.32
CA GLY A 147 -8.94 -0.22 -3.19
C GLY A 147 -8.73 -1.19 -4.36
N ARG A 148 -7.60 -1.10 -5.08
CA ARG A 148 -7.29 -1.89 -6.29
C ARG A 148 -6.07 -2.79 -6.10
#